data_AF-A0A1F7CPH7-F1
#
_entry.id   AF-A0A1F7CPH7-F1
#
_cell.length_a   1.000
_cell.length_b   1.000
_cell.length_c   1.000
_cell.angle_alpha   90.00
_cell.angle_beta   90.00
_cell.angle_gamma   90.00
#
_symmetry.space_group_name_H-M   'P 1'
#
loop_
_entity.id
_entity.type
_entity.pdbx_description
1 polymer ?
#
loop_
_entity_poly.entity_id
_entity_poly.type
_entity_poly.pdbx_seq_one_letter_code
_entity_poly.pdbx_strand_id
1 'polypeptide(L)'
;MAVTVQRGLQKGVRRRYRRMSDPLAYYHEYYSGLSRGELQRRDASLYHTLRRRELLSTVPQRQHRTMADPLAYYHEYYGSLTRGQLQRHQSWLYHLLRRRGLLQKIPLQPGHAICDPLAYYHEHYGDLSVRELRKKNPALYQRLWRRGLLGDLAGRKTNILHRKKSIRQWRM
;
A
#
# COMPACT_ATOMS: atom_id res chain seq x y z
N MET A 1 -37.71 -6.19 0.41
CA MET A 1 -37.37 -6.83 -0.88
C MET A 1 -37.07 -5.76 -1.92
N ALA A 2 -36.18 -6.08 -2.87
CA ALA A 2 -35.84 -5.37 -4.10
C ALA A 2 -35.01 -4.06 -4.00
N VAL A 3 -33.70 -4.25 -4.22
CA VAL A 3 -32.75 -3.26 -4.74
C VAL A 3 -33.03 -3.10 -6.24
N THR A 4 -33.16 -1.86 -6.73
CA THR A 4 -32.96 -1.58 -8.17
C THR A 4 -32.21 -0.28 -8.37
N VAL A 5 -31.01 -0.45 -8.92
CA VAL A 5 -30.02 0.56 -9.29
C VAL A 5 -30.43 1.25 -10.59
N GLN A 6 -30.38 2.58 -10.64
CA GLN A 6 -30.26 3.36 -11.88
C GLN A 6 -29.28 4.52 -11.61
N ARG A 7 -27.95 4.35 -11.73
CA ARG A 7 -27.15 4.39 -12.98
C ARG A 7 -27.57 5.49 -13.99
N GLY A 8 -27.92 6.68 -13.51
CA GLY A 8 -28.31 7.83 -14.35
C GLY A 8 -27.26 8.94 -14.57
N LEU A 9 -26.10 8.93 -13.91
CA LEU A 9 -25.22 10.11 -13.77
C LEU A 9 -24.06 10.24 -14.81
N GLN A 10 -24.13 9.62 -16.00
CA GLN A 10 -22.98 9.63 -16.93
C GLN A 10 -23.22 10.27 -18.32
N LYS A 11 -24.44 10.68 -18.66
CA LYS A 11 -24.73 11.18 -20.03
C LYS A 11 -24.61 12.70 -20.22
N GLY A 12 -24.74 13.51 -19.15
CA GLY A 12 -24.69 14.98 -19.24
C GLY A 12 -23.29 15.60 -19.28
N VAL A 13 -22.29 14.91 -18.73
CA VAL A 13 -20.91 15.44 -18.60
C VAL A 13 -20.14 15.34 -19.93
N ARG A 14 -20.56 14.44 -20.84
CA ARG A 14 -19.84 14.12 -22.09
C ARG A 14 -19.94 15.20 -23.19
N ARG A 15 -20.88 16.15 -23.11
CA ARG A 15 -21.08 17.17 -24.17
C ARG A 15 -20.32 18.49 -23.95
N ARG A 16 -19.70 18.72 -22.77
CA ARG A 16 -19.00 19.99 -22.46
C ARG A 16 -17.48 19.99 -22.70
N TYR A 17 -16.86 18.87 -23.05
CA TYR A 17 -15.39 18.77 -23.13
C TYR A 17 -14.75 19.20 -24.47
N ARG A 18 -15.47 19.95 -25.31
CA ARG A 18 -14.87 20.64 -26.47
C ARG A 18 -14.19 21.98 -26.12
N ARG A 19 -14.42 22.50 -24.90
CA ARG A 19 -13.81 23.73 -24.37
C ARG A 19 -13.19 23.47 -22.99
N MET A 20 -12.21 22.57 -22.91
CA MET A 20 -11.27 22.66 -21.80
C MET A 20 -10.36 23.85 -22.13
N SER A 21 -10.65 25.01 -21.52
CA SER A 21 -9.87 26.24 -21.72
C SER A 21 -8.41 25.99 -21.37
N ASP A 22 -8.17 25.25 -20.28
CA ASP A 22 -6.84 24.82 -19.86
C ASP A 22 -6.84 23.33 -19.39
N PRO A 23 -6.48 22.39 -20.27
CA PRO A 23 -6.35 20.98 -19.92
C PRO A 23 -5.14 20.68 -19.02
N LEU A 24 -4.16 21.59 -18.95
CA LEU A 24 -2.99 21.41 -18.10
C LEU A 24 -3.33 21.76 -16.64
N ALA A 25 -4.02 22.88 -16.40
CA ALA A 25 -4.54 23.23 -15.08
C ALA A 25 -5.42 22.11 -14.50
N TYR A 26 -6.31 21.56 -15.32
CA TYR A 26 -7.15 20.43 -14.94
C TYR A 26 -6.36 19.16 -14.58
N TYR A 27 -5.27 18.90 -15.29
CA TYR A 27 -4.34 17.83 -14.93
C TYR A 27 -3.69 18.09 -13.56
N HIS A 28 -3.23 19.31 -13.29
CA HIS A 28 -2.63 19.65 -11.99
C HIS A 28 -3.62 19.55 -10.82
N GLU A 29 -4.87 19.93 -11.03
CA GLU A 29 -5.90 19.92 -9.99
C GLU A 29 -6.38 18.50 -9.62
N TYR A 30 -6.58 17.63 -10.60
CA TYR A 30 -7.24 16.32 -10.38
C TYR A 30 -6.34 15.10 -10.56
N TYR A 31 -5.21 15.25 -11.27
CA TYR A 31 -4.38 14.15 -11.73
C TYR A 31 -2.89 14.38 -11.51
N SER A 32 -2.52 15.35 -10.66
CA SER A 32 -1.13 15.66 -10.35
C SER A 32 -0.37 14.43 -9.88
N GLY A 33 0.84 14.27 -10.42
CA GLY A 33 1.70 13.13 -10.12
C GLY A 33 1.39 11.84 -10.90
N LEU A 34 0.33 11.79 -11.71
CA LEU A 34 0.11 10.65 -12.62
C LEU A 34 1.08 10.71 -13.80
N SER A 35 1.72 9.58 -14.09
CA SER A 35 2.50 9.48 -15.32
C SER A 35 1.60 9.49 -16.55
N ARG A 36 2.12 9.86 -17.73
CA ARG A 36 1.42 9.82 -19.02
C ARG A 36 0.65 8.51 -19.25
N GLY A 37 1.26 7.38 -18.89
CA GLY A 37 0.63 6.06 -19.04
C GLY A 37 -0.40 5.71 -17.96
N GLU A 38 -0.35 6.35 -16.79
CA GLU A 38 -1.42 6.26 -15.78
C GLU A 38 -2.58 7.18 -16.13
N LEU A 39 -2.28 8.40 -16.59
CA LEU A 39 -3.25 9.33 -17.13
C LEU A 39 -4.02 8.73 -18.30
N GLN A 40 -3.33 8.10 -19.27
CA GLN A 40 -4.00 7.44 -20.40
C GLN A 40 -4.97 6.33 -19.95
N ARG A 41 -4.60 5.56 -18.92
CA ARG A 41 -5.44 4.48 -18.37
C ARG A 41 -6.64 5.00 -17.59
N ARG A 42 -6.50 6.17 -16.95
CA ARG A 42 -7.51 6.73 -16.05
C ARG A 42 -8.44 7.73 -16.74
N ASP A 43 -7.90 8.56 -17.62
CA ASP A 43 -8.60 9.49 -18.48
C ASP A 43 -7.90 9.61 -19.85
N ALA A 44 -8.29 8.72 -20.76
CA ALA A 44 -7.78 8.71 -22.13
C ALA A 44 -8.15 10.00 -22.90
N SER A 45 -9.29 10.62 -22.60
CA SER A 45 -9.76 11.83 -23.29
C SER A 45 -8.85 13.03 -22.98
N LEU A 46 -8.50 13.20 -21.71
CA LEU A 46 -7.55 14.21 -21.27
C LEU A 46 -6.15 13.95 -21.84
N TYR A 47 -5.68 12.69 -21.76
CA TYR A 47 -4.40 12.30 -22.36
C TYR A 47 -4.30 12.65 -23.85
N HIS A 48 -5.32 12.30 -24.65
CA HIS A 48 -5.34 12.63 -26.09
C HIS A 48 -5.46 14.13 -26.36
N THR A 49 -6.12 14.89 -25.48
CA THR A 49 -6.21 16.35 -25.58
C THR A 49 -4.85 17.00 -25.32
N LEU A 50 -4.16 16.59 -24.26
CA LEU A 50 -2.80 17.05 -23.96
C LEU A 50 -1.82 16.63 -25.07
N ARG A 51 -1.96 15.42 -25.63
CA ARG A 51 -1.14 14.95 -26.76
C ARG A 51 -1.32 15.81 -28.00
N ARG A 52 -2.56 16.10 -28.39
CA ARG A 52 -2.87 16.92 -29.58
C ARG A 52 -2.45 18.37 -29.43
N ARG A 53 -2.38 18.89 -28.20
CA ARG A 53 -1.92 20.24 -27.90
C ARG A 53 -0.42 20.31 -27.57
N GLU A 54 0.31 19.20 -27.71
CA GLU A 54 1.75 19.10 -27.38
C GLU A 54 2.10 19.41 -25.90
N LEU A 55 1.09 19.41 -25.02
CA LEU A 55 1.20 19.66 -23.58
C LEU A 55 1.58 18.40 -22.79
N LEU A 56 1.92 17.29 -23.45
CA LEU A 56 2.38 16.08 -22.73
C LEU A 56 3.77 16.24 -22.15
N SER A 57 4.58 17.20 -22.61
CA SER A 57 5.91 17.50 -22.09
C SER A 57 5.87 17.82 -20.58
N THR A 58 4.83 18.51 -20.12
CA THR A 58 4.60 18.87 -18.72
C THR A 58 3.98 17.76 -17.88
N VAL A 59 3.40 16.73 -18.53
CA VAL A 59 2.92 15.52 -17.85
C VAL A 59 4.09 14.55 -17.66
N PRO A 60 4.36 14.08 -16.43
CA PRO A 60 5.46 13.17 -16.13
C PRO A 60 5.42 11.94 -17.03
N GLN A 61 6.46 11.72 -17.82
CA GLN A 61 6.66 10.42 -18.47
C GLN A 61 6.95 9.38 -17.37
N ARG A 62 6.62 8.09 -17.58
CA ARG A 62 7.07 7.03 -16.66
C ARG A 62 8.60 7.02 -16.60
N GLN A 63 9.21 7.75 -15.67
CA GLN A 63 10.66 7.82 -15.46
C GLN A 63 11.17 6.60 -14.66
N HIS A 64 10.54 5.43 -14.79
CA HIS A 64 10.74 4.33 -13.84
C HIS A 64 12.09 3.61 -13.95
N ARG A 65 12.89 3.87 -14.99
CA ARG A 65 14.22 3.27 -15.15
C ARG A 65 15.35 4.28 -14.97
N THR A 66 15.16 5.51 -15.44
CA THR A 66 16.19 6.55 -15.53
C THR A 66 16.20 7.52 -14.36
N MET A 67 15.28 7.39 -13.40
CA MET A 67 15.30 8.21 -12.18
C MET A 67 16.67 8.11 -11.50
N ALA A 68 17.40 9.23 -11.45
CA ALA A 68 18.77 9.27 -10.98
C ALA A 68 18.84 8.85 -9.52
N ASP A 69 18.11 9.56 -8.65
CA ASP A 69 18.06 9.29 -7.21
C ASP A 69 16.61 9.06 -6.70
N PRO A 70 16.16 7.80 -6.63
CA PRO A 70 14.85 7.47 -6.08
C PRO A 70 14.77 7.63 -4.56
N LEU A 71 15.89 7.68 -3.85
CA LEU A 71 15.91 7.81 -2.40
C LEU A 71 15.76 9.28 -1.98
N ALA A 72 16.47 10.20 -2.64
CA ALA A 72 16.30 11.64 -2.42
C ALA A 72 14.83 12.05 -2.63
N TYR A 73 14.24 11.59 -3.74
CA TYR A 73 12.82 11.81 -4.02
C TYR A 73 11.88 11.20 -2.97
N TYR A 74 12.22 10.03 -2.43
CA TYR A 74 11.46 9.48 -1.31
C TYR A 74 11.52 10.41 -0.09
N HIS A 75 12.70 10.93 0.27
CA HIS A 75 12.84 11.82 1.42
C HIS A 75 12.09 13.15 1.23
N GLU A 76 12.12 13.70 0.02
CA GLU A 76 11.48 14.98 -0.31
C GLU A 76 9.94 14.91 -0.27
N TYR A 77 9.35 13.85 -0.84
CA TYR A 77 7.89 13.78 -1.01
C TYR A 77 7.19 12.80 -0.07
N TYR A 78 7.91 11.80 0.46
CA TYR A 78 7.34 10.65 1.16
C TYR A 78 8.11 10.25 2.42
N GLY A 79 8.97 11.11 2.97
CA GLY A 79 9.90 10.76 4.05
C GLY A 79 9.25 10.19 5.32
N SER A 80 7.98 10.53 5.56
CA SER A 80 7.17 10.05 6.69
C SER A 80 6.53 8.66 6.47
N LEU A 81 6.55 8.13 5.25
CA LEU A 81 5.88 6.88 4.91
C LEU A 81 6.76 5.67 5.19
N THR A 82 6.26 4.75 6.01
CA THR A 82 6.91 3.44 6.18
C THR A 82 6.86 2.62 4.89
N ARG A 83 7.75 1.62 4.74
CA ARG A 83 7.80 0.73 3.55
C ARG A 83 6.43 0.22 3.10
N GLY A 84 5.60 -0.20 4.04
CA GLY A 84 4.25 -0.72 3.77
C GLY A 84 3.21 0.35 3.46
N GLN A 85 3.39 1.58 3.93
CA GLN A 85 2.58 2.74 3.51
C GLN A 85 3.00 3.20 2.11
N LEU A 86 4.32 3.27 1.86
CA LEU A 86 4.89 3.60 0.56
C LEU A 86 4.45 2.61 -0.52
N GLN A 87 4.41 1.31 -0.23
CA GLN A 87 3.92 0.31 -1.19
C GLN A 87 2.46 0.54 -1.59
N ARG A 88 1.61 0.98 -0.65
CA ARG A 88 0.18 1.22 -0.89
C ARG A 88 -0.07 2.54 -1.62
N HIS A 89 0.66 3.59 -1.25
CA HIS A 89 0.54 4.92 -1.86
C HIS A 89 1.26 5.03 -3.20
N GLN A 90 2.50 4.55 -3.27
CA GLN A 90 3.33 4.57 -4.46
C GLN A 90 4.07 3.25 -4.67
N SER A 91 3.32 2.26 -5.16
CA SER A 91 3.83 0.92 -5.46
C SER A 91 5.03 0.93 -6.40
N TRP A 92 5.08 1.83 -7.38
CA TRP A 92 6.19 1.88 -8.33
C TRP A 92 7.50 2.27 -7.65
N LEU A 93 7.47 3.25 -6.73
CA LEU A 93 8.64 3.77 -6.03
C LEU A 93 9.16 2.72 -5.06
N TYR A 94 8.25 2.05 -4.37
CA TYR A 94 8.56 0.86 -3.57
C TYR A 94 9.29 -0.22 -4.41
N HIS A 95 8.77 -0.56 -5.60
CA HIS A 95 9.39 -1.56 -6.47
C HIS A 95 10.72 -1.08 -7.08
N LEU A 96 10.90 0.22 -7.33
CA LEU A 96 12.17 0.79 -7.78
C LEU A 96 13.23 0.71 -6.68
N LEU A 97 12.89 1.17 -5.47
CA LEU A 97 13.78 1.12 -4.29
C LEU A 97 14.12 -0.31 -3.90
N ARG A 98 13.17 -1.26 -4.02
CA ARG A 98 13.43 -2.69 -3.82
C ARG A 98 14.41 -3.24 -4.86
N ARG A 99 14.22 -2.96 -6.15
CA ARG A 99 15.11 -3.44 -7.23
C ARG A 99 16.53 -2.88 -7.11
N ARG A 100 16.67 -1.65 -6.61
CA ARG A 100 17.97 -1.01 -6.36
C ARG A 100 18.57 -1.31 -4.98
N GLY A 101 17.95 -2.17 -4.16
CA GLY A 101 18.43 -2.48 -2.82
C GLY A 101 18.32 -1.35 -1.78
N LEU A 102 17.69 -0.22 -2.14
CA LEU A 102 17.58 0.98 -1.30
C LEU A 102 16.44 0.93 -0.29
N LEU A 103 15.58 -0.09 -0.35
CA LEU A 103 14.41 -0.22 0.53
C LEU A 103 14.79 -0.26 2.02
N GLN A 104 16.01 -0.67 2.35
CA GLN A 104 16.51 -0.72 3.73
C GLN A 104 16.56 0.67 4.39
N LYS A 105 16.76 1.72 3.60
CA LYS A 105 16.86 3.12 4.06
C LYS A 105 15.49 3.75 4.35
N ILE A 106 14.41 3.04 4.07
CA ILE A 106 13.03 3.48 4.36
C ILE A 106 12.60 2.91 5.71
N PRO A 107 11.93 3.68 6.57
CA PRO A 107 11.44 3.21 7.86
C PRO A 107 10.52 2.00 7.72
N LEU A 108 10.77 0.96 8.52
CA LEU A 108 9.74 -0.04 8.79
C LEU A 108 8.73 0.53 9.78
N GLN A 109 7.50 0.01 9.78
CA GLN A 109 6.60 0.31 10.89
C GLN A 109 7.26 -0.09 12.22
N PRO A 110 7.05 0.66 13.32
CA PRO A 110 7.69 0.41 14.61
C PRO A 110 7.53 -1.03 15.13
N GLY A 111 6.37 -1.65 14.89
CA GLY A 111 6.13 -3.06 15.22
C GLY A 111 6.80 -4.08 14.29
N HIS A 112 7.53 -3.64 13.26
CA HIS A 112 8.27 -4.47 12.33
C HIS A 112 9.78 -4.50 12.57
N ALA A 113 10.33 -3.56 13.34
CA ALA A 113 11.75 -3.49 13.71
C ALA A 113 12.12 -4.39 14.90
N ILE A 114 11.13 -4.97 15.58
CA ILE A 114 11.38 -5.86 16.73
C ILE A 114 12.15 -7.11 16.27
N CYS A 115 13.46 -7.14 16.57
CA CYS A 115 14.36 -8.25 16.25
C CYS A 115 13.97 -9.53 17.00
N ASP A 116 13.69 -9.37 18.30
CA ASP A 116 13.15 -10.41 19.17
C ASP A 116 11.73 -10.05 19.67
N PRO A 117 10.70 -10.58 19.00
CA PRO A 117 9.31 -10.33 19.36
C PRO A 117 8.92 -10.85 20.74
N LEU A 118 9.61 -11.87 21.26
CA LEU A 118 9.31 -12.50 22.53
C LEU A 118 9.87 -11.65 23.67
N ALA A 119 11.14 -11.23 23.58
CA ALA A 119 11.75 -10.31 24.54
C ALA A 119 10.96 -9.00 24.65
N TYR A 120 10.58 -8.41 23.51
CA TYR A 120 9.77 -7.19 23.48
C TYR A 120 8.38 -7.36 24.10
N TYR A 121 7.77 -8.55 23.95
CA TYR A 121 6.52 -8.84 24.65
C TYR A 121 6.72 -8.89 26.16
N HIS A 122 7.76 -9.57 26.65
CA HIS A 122 8.03 -9.64 28.09
C HIS A 122 8.31 -8.27 28.70
N GLU A 123 9.02 -7.39 27.98
CA GLU A 123 9.38 -6.04 28.44
C GLU A 123 8.18 -5.07 28.49
N HIS A 124 7.29 -5.11 27.49
CA HIS A 124 6.22 -4.11 27.36
C HIS A 124 4.81 -4.62 27.67
N TYR A 125 4.61 -5.94 27.65
CA TYR A 125 3.29 -6.57 27.66
C TYR A 125 3.26 -7.89 28.46
N GLY A 126 4.26 -8.14 29.33
CA GLY A 126 4.44 -9.42 30.02
C GLY A 126 3.23 -9.88 30.86
N ASP A 127 2.42 -8.93 31.33
CA ASP A 127 1.22 -9.21 32.13
C ASP A 127 -0.06 -9.41 31.27
N LEU A 128 -0.01 -9.11 29.97
CA LEU A 128 -1.18 -9.20 29.11
C LEU A 128 -1.37 -10.62 28.60
N SER A 129 -2.58 -11.15 28.69
CA SER A 129 -2.92 -12.40 28.01
C SER A 129 -2.76 -12.27 26.49
N VAL A 130 -2.55 -13.39 25.79
CA VAL A 130 -2.49 -13.43 24.32
C VAL A 130 -3.73 -12.79 23.67
N ARG A 131 -4.89 -12.92 24.31
CA ARG A 131 -6.16 -12.32 23.85
C ARG A 131 -6.18 -10.79 23.99
N GLU A 132 -5.61 -10.27 25.07
CA GLU A 132 -5.47 -8.83 25.29
C GLU A 132 -4.37 -8.23 24.41
N LEU A 133 -3.25 -8.94 24.23
CA LEU A 133 -2.20 -8.57 23.29
C LEU A 133 -2.75 -8.42 21.87
N ARG A 134 -3.61 -9.33 21.42
CA ARG A 134 -4.25 -9.25 20.10
C ARG A 134 -5.08 -7.97 19.93
N LYS A 135 -5.72 -7.49 21.00
CA LYS A 135 -6.52 -6.26 20.98
C LYS A 135 -5.63 -5.01 21.02
N LYS A 136 -4.62 -4.98 21.90
CA LYS A 136 -3.75 -3.81 22.10
C LYS A 136 -2.68 -3.66 21.02
N ASN A 137 -2.07 -4.76 20.58
CA ASN A 137 -1.02 -4.75 19.56
C ASN A 137 -1.19 -5.93 18.58
N PRO A 138 -2.12 -5.81 17.61
CA PRO A 138 -2.39 -6.87 16.65
C PRO A 138 -1.17 -7.19 15.77
N ALA A 139 -0.27 -6.21 15.56
CA ALA A 139 0.94 -6.41 14.76
C ALA A 139 1.94 -7.36 15.45
N LEU A 140 2.16 -7.17 16.75
CA LEU A 140 3.01 -8.05 17.56
C LEU A 140 2.40 -9.46 17.70
N TYR A 141 1.10 -9.54 17.98
CA TYR A 141 0.36 -10.82 18.00
C TYR A 141 0.54 -11.61 16.70
N GLN A 142 0.32 -10.96 15.54
CA GLN A 142 0.45 -11.59 14.22
C GLN A 142 1.89 -12.06 13.94
N ARG A 143 2.88 -11.35 14.48
CA ARG A 143 4.29 -11.70 14.33
C ARG A 143 4.67 -12.90 15.19
N LEU A 144 4.25 -12.94 16.45
CA LEU A 144 4.44 -14.08 17.35
C LEU A 144 3.72 -15.33 16.80
N TRP A 145 2.50 -15.17 16.27
CA TRP A 145 1.76 -16.25 15.60
C TRP A 145 2.52 -16.83 14.41
N ARG A 146 3.01 -15.98 13.50
CA ARG A 146 3.78 -16.41 12.32
C ARG A 146 5.08 -17.13 12.66
N ARG A 147 5.69 -16.82 13.80
CA ARG A 147 6.93 -17.46 14.28
C ARG A 147 6.67 -18.67 15.19
N GLY A 148 5.41 -19.00 15.49
CA GLY A 148 5.06 -20.11 16.39
C GLY A 148 5.31 -19.82 17.88
N LEU A 149 5.66 -18.58 18.24
CA LEU A 149 6.08 -18.18 19.59
C LEU A 149 4.90 -17.90 20.55
N LEU A 150 3.66 -18.05 20.10
CA LEU A 150 2.50 -17.86 20.98
C LEU A 150 2.37 -18.95 22.04
N GLY A 151 2.93 -20.14 21.80
CA GLY A 151 2.93 -21.23 22.78
C GLY A 151 3.78 -20.88 24.00
N ASP A 152 4.90 -20.18 23.80
CA ASP A 152 5.83 -19.79 24.86
C ASP A 152 5.21 -18.76 25.82
N LEU A 153 4.19 -18.03 25.36
CA LEU A 153 3.38 -17.11 26.19
C LEU A 153 2.32 -17.84 27.01
N ALA A 154 1.88 -19.01 26.56
CA ALA A 154 0.73 -19.73 27.10
C ALA A 154 1.04 -20.50 28.41
N GLY A 155 2.31 -20.54 28.83
CA GLY A 155 2.76 -21.20 30.05
C GLY A 155 2.17 -20.66 31.36
N ARG A 156 1.42 -19.54 31.35
CA ARG A 156 0.85 -18.94 32.57
C ARG A 156 -0.67 -18.72 32.61
N LYS A 157 -1.43 -19.17 31.60
CA LYS A 157 -2.91 -19.40 31.59
C LYS A 157 -3.47 -19.14 30.18
N THR A 158 -3.63 -20.19 29.37
CA THR A 158 -4.86 -20.52 28.61
C THR A 158 -4.57 -21.63 27.59
N ASN A 159 -5.36 -22.70 27.66
CA ASN A 159 -5.40 -23.80 26.69
C ASN A 159 -5.83 -23.26 25.31
N ILE A 160 -4.93 -23.28 24.32
CA ILE A 160 -5.28 -23.11 22.91
C ILE A 160 -5.01 -24.43 22.20
N LEU A 161 -6.06 -25.26 22.15
CA LEU A 161 -6.13 -26.49 21.35
C LEU A 161 -5.77 -26.17 19.89
N HIS A 162 -4.59 -26.59 19.47
CA HIS A 162 -4.19 -26.59 18.07
C HIS A 162 -4.93 -27.72 17.35
N ARG A 163 -6.09 -27.42 16.75
CA ARG A 163 -6.72 -28.33 15.79
C ARG A 163 -5.96 -28.26 14.46
N LYS A 164 -4.83 -28.97 14.37
CA LYS A 164 -4.24 -29.34 13.08
C LYS A 164 -5.22 -30.28 12.37
N LYS A 165 -5.95 -29.82 11.36
CA LYS A 165 -6.54 -30.74 10.38
C LYS A 165 -5.40 -31.25 9.51
N SER A 166 -4.83 -32.38 9.93
CA SER A 166 -4.16 -33.32 9.04
C SER A 166 -5.21 -33.84 8.06
N ILE A 167 -5.02 -33.59 6.76
CA ILE A 167 -5.66 -34.41 5.72
C ILE A 167 -4.51 -34.85 4.81
N ARG A 168 -3.97 -36.02 5.13
CA ARG A 168 -3.29 -36.92 4.19
C ARG A 168 -3.94 -38.29 4.30
N GLN A 169 -4.37 -38.80 3.14
CA GLN A 169 -4.68 -40.20 2.78
C GLN A 169 -5.93 -40.79 3.47
N TRP A 170 -6.84 -41.49 2.80
CA TRP A 170 -6.74 -42.69 1.92
C TRP A 170 -7.67 -42.52 0.68
N ARG A 171 -7.34 -42.95 -0.55
CA ARG A 171 -7.22 -44.30 -1.13
C ARG A 171 -8.46 -45.20 -0.87
N MET A 172 -9.37 -45.24 -1.86
CA MET A 172 -10.02 -46.46 -2.38
C MET A 172 -10.06 -46.32 -3.90
#